data_AF-A0A6B3IC33-F1
#
_entry.id   AF-A0A6B3IC33-F1
#
_cell.length_a   1.000
_cell.length_b   1.000
_cell.length_c   1.000
_cell.angle_alpha   90.00
_cell.angle_beta   90.00
_cell.angle_gamma   90.00
#
_symmetry.space_group_name_H-M   'P 1'
#
loop_
_entity.id
_entity.type
_entity.pdbx_description
1 polymer ?
#
loop_
_entity_poly.entity_id
_entity_poly.type
_entity_poly.pdbx_seq_one_letter_code
_entity_poly.pdbx_strand_id
1 'polypeptide(L)'
;RLSDPFGMCELTRSFSAYDTLVVIPRTVPLPALRLAGEASGYGDGRQRSLALAGEDDIIPRGYRHGDDLRRVHWRSTARYGELMVRREE
;
A
#
# COMPACT_ATOMS: atom_id res chain seq x y z
N ARG A 1 -1.70 9.75 -45.01
CA ARG A 1 -2.36 9.64 -46.34
C ARG A 1 -2.02 10.90 -47.10
N LEU A 2 -1.66 10.78 -48.38
CA LEU A 2 -1.40 11.93 -49.25
C LEU A 2 -2.43 11.89 -50.37
N SER A 3 -3.11 13.01 -50.60
CA SER A 3 -4.09 13.17 -51.66
C SER A 3 -3.67 14.33 -52.56
N ASP A 4 -3.98 14.23 -53.85
CA ASP A 4 -3.84 15.37 -54.73
C ASP A 4 -4.90 16.45 -54.39
N PRO A 5 -4.69 17.73 -54.77
CA PRO A 5 -5.58 18.83 -54.44
C PRO A 5 -7.01 18.71 -54.99
N PHE A 6 -7.22 17.88 -56.01
CA PHE A 6 -8.52 17.64 -56.62
C PHE A 6 -9.19 16.35 -56.10
N GLY A 7 -8.52 15.60 -55.22
CA GLY A 7 -9.07 14.39 -54.58
C GLY A 7 -9.32 13.22 -55.54
N MET A 8 -8.65 13.20 -56.70
CA MET A 8 -8.80 12.17 -57.73
C MET A 8 -7.91 10.94 -57.49
N CYS A 9 -6.84 11.10 -56.71
CA CYS A 9 -5.84 10.09 -56.44
C CYS A 9 -5.47 10.10 -54.95
N GLU A 10 -5.54 8.93 -54.31
CA GLU A 10 -5.09 8.73 -52.93
C GLU A 10 -3.89 7.78 -52.92
N LEU A 11 -2.78 8.22 -52.33
CA LEU A 11 -1.62 7.36 -52.10
C LEU A 11 -1.54 7.00 -50.61
N THR A 12 -1.57 5.69 -50.35
CA THR A 12 -1.30 5.16 -49.01
C THR A 12 0.20 4.87 -48.90
N ARG A 13 0.90 5.71 -48.14
CA ARG A 13 2.29 5.47 -47.71
C ARG A 13 2.30 5.08 -46.25
N SER A 14 3.09 4.05 -45.92
CA SER A 14 3.47 3.75 -44.54
C SER A 14 4.55 4.73 -44.10
N PHE A 15 4.40 5.28 -42.89
CA PHE A 15 5.42 6.09 -42.24
C PHE A 15 6.12 5.22 -41.19
N SER A 16 7.45 5.30 -41.12
CA SER A 16 8.26 4.58 -40.13
C SER A 16 8.44 5.34 -38.82
N ALA A 17 7.91 6.56 -38.72
CA ALA A 17 7.97 7.37 -37.52
C ALA A 17 7.07 6.75 -36.43
N TYR A 18 7.64 6.57 -35.24
CA TYR A 18 6.92 6.17 -34.04
C TYR A 18 7.38 7.05 -32.88
N ASP A 19 6.53 7.14 -31.85
CA ASP A 19 6.82 7.85 -30.61
C ASP A 19 6.28 7.04 -29.42
N THR A 20 6.76 7.33 -28.21
CA THR A 20 6.37 6.63 -26.99
C THR A 20 5.19 7.34 -26.32
N LEU A 21 4.08 6.63 -26.12
CA LEU A 21 2.92 7.13 -25.40
C LEU A 21 2.79 6.43 -24.05
N VAL A 22 2.66 7.20 -22.97
CA VAL A 22 2.26 6.67 -21.67
C VAL A 22 0.74 6.62 -21.62
N VAL A 23 0.20 5.41 -21.50
CA VAL A 23 -1.25 5.19 -21.38
C VAL A 23 -1.60 4.86 -19.94
N ILE A 24 -2.49 5.67 -19.36
CA ILE A 24 -3.02 5.45 -18.03
C ILE A 24 -4.44 4.88 -18.17
N PRO A 25 -4.79 3.81 -17.45
CA PRO A 25 -6.14 3.26 -17.50
C PRO A 25 -7.16 4.24 -16.94
N ARG A 26 -8.41 4.13 -17.40
CA ARG A 26 -9.54 4.87 -16.82
C ARG A 26 -9.74 4.41 -15.38
N THR A 27 -9.67 5.35 -14.43
CA THR A 27 -10.01 5.09 -13.03
C THR A 27 -11.51 5.14 -12.82
N VAL A 28 -12.04 4.27 -11.96
CA VAL A 28 -13.43 4.33 -11.49
C VAL A 28 -13.45 4.77 -10.03
N PRO A 29 -14.36 5.68 -9.63
CA PRO A 29 -14.48 6.06 -8.24
C PRO A 29 -14.94 4.86 -7.41
N LEU A 30 -14.24 4.58 -6.32
CA LEU A 30 -14.69 3.60 -5.35
C LEU A 30 -15.73 4.26 -4.43
N PRO A 31 -16.79 3.52 -4.02
CA PRO A 31 -17.71 4.01 -3.02
C PRO A 31 -16.93 4.36 -1.74
N ALA A 32 -17.40 5.38 -1.01
CA ALA A 32 -16.82 5.73 0.27
C ALA A 32 -16.90 4.52 1.22
N LEU A 33 -15.78 3.84 1.39
CA LEU A 33 -15.68 2.78 2.38
C LEU A 33 -15.58 3.48 3.73
N ARG A 34 -16.56 3.25 4.60
CA ARG A 34 -16.28 3.40 6.03
C ARG A 34 -15.24 2.34 6.31
N LEU A 35 -13.99 2.77 6.49
CA LEU A 35 -13.04 1.94 7.22
C LEU A 35 -13.76 1.65 8.54
N ALA A 36 -14.26 0.43 8.69
CA ALA A 36 -14.59 -0.04 10.02
C ALA A 36 -13.30 0.18 10.80
N GLY A 37 -13.38 1.04 11.82
CA GLY A 37 -12.36 1.02 12.85
C GLY A 37 -12.21 -0.44 13.22
N GLU A 38 -11.00 -0.95 13.03
CA GLU A 38 -10.63 -2.35 13.20
C GLU A 38 -11.17 -3.25 12.07
N ALA A 39 -10.35 -3.43 11.04
CA ALA A 39 -10.21 -4.79 10.53
C ALA A 39 -9.98 -5.68 11.76
N SER A 40 -10.81 -6.71 11.95
CA SER A 40 -10.64 -7.74 12.98
C SER A 40 -9.38 -8.57 12.67
N GLY A 41 -8.26 -7.90 12.77
CA GLY A 41 -6.99 -8.17 12.14
C GLY A 41 -5.98 -7.16 12.67
N TYR A 42 -5.78 -7.24 14.00
CA TYR A 42 -4.63 -6.73 14.74
C TYR A 42 -3.95 -5.49 14.15
N GLY A 43 -4.67 -4.36 14.20
CA GLY A 43 -4.17 -3.04 13.83
C GLY A 43 -4.89 -2.03 14.69
N ASP A 44 -4.43 -1.88 15.94
CA ASP A 44 -4.99 -1.03 16.99
C ASP A 44 -5.36 0.36 16.48
N GLY A 45 -6.65 0.50 16.17
CA GLY A 45 -7.30 1.70 15.72
C GLY A 45 -7.62 2.57 16.91
N ARG A 46 -6.62 3.26 17.46
CA ARG A 46 -6.72 4.49 18.26
C ARG A 46 -8.10 4.72 18.93
N GLN A 47 -8.39 3.96 19.98
CA GLN A 47 -9.32 4.41 21.02
C GLN A 47 -8.52 4.95 22.21
N ARG A 48 -8.56 6.27 22.36
CA ARG A 48 -8.27 6.91 23.65
C ARG A 48 -9.47 6.67 24.55
N SER A 49 -9.42 5.62 25.36
CA SER A 49 -10.20 5.52 26.60
C SER A 49 -9.22 5.27 27.74
N LEU A 50 -9.20 6.21 28.68
CA LEU A 50 -8.56 6.07 29.98
C LEU A 50 -9.23 4.90 30.71
N ALA A 51 -8.66 3.72 30.61
CA ALA A 51 -9.00 2.58 31.45
C ALA A 51 -7.73 1.74 31.62
N LEU A 52 -7.00 2.04 32.70
CA LEU A 52 -6.11 1.15 33.45
C LEU A 52 -5.66 -0.11 32.67
N ALA A 53 -4.87 0.09 31.62
CA ALA A 53 -4.22 -1.02 30.94
C ALA A 53 -2.99 -1.33 31.77
N GLY A 54 -3.01 -2.51 32.41
CA GLY A 54 -1.90 -3.06 33.15
C GLY A 54 -0.59 -2.80 32.42
N GLU A 55 0.31 -2.20 33.16
CA GLU A 55 1.66 -1.82 32.80
C GLU A 55 2.49 -3.08 32.53
N ASP A 56 2.26 -3.75 31.41
CA ASP A 56 3.29 -4.63 30.82
C ASP A 56 4.16 -3.78 29.90
N ASP A 57 4.84 -2.83 30.54
CA ASP A 57 5.85 -1.95 29.97
C ASP A 57 7.19 -2.71 29.87
N ILE A 58 7.12 -3.86 29.21
CA ILE A 58 8.27 -4.71 28.96
C ILE A 58 9.01 -4.11 27.76
N ILE A 59 10.19 -3.58 28.03
CA ILE A 59 11.08 -2.95 27.04
C ILE A 59 11.15 -3.84 25.77
N PRO A 60 10.65 -3.36 24.61
CA PRO A 60 10.68 -4.13 23.38
C PRO A 60 12.11 -4.52 23.03
N ARG A 61 12.34 -5.81 22.78
CA ARG A 61 13.63 -6.31 22.30
C ARG A 61 13.54 -6.74 20.85
N GLY A 62 14.70 -6.78 20.18
CA GLY A 62 14.79 -7.35 18.83
C GLY A 62 14.37 -8.82 18.83
N TYR A 63 13.69 -9.22 17.76
CA TYR A 63 13.35 -10.60 17.45
C TYR A 63 14.62 -11.45 17.37
N ARG A 64 14.54 -12.62 18.01
CA ARG A 64 15.53 -13.69 17.91
C ARG A 64 14.85 -14.91 17.32
N HIS A 65 15.61 -15.68 16.55
CA HIS A 65 15.10 -16.93 16.00
C HIS A 65 14.61 -17.83 17.14
N GLY A 66 13.36 -18.28 17.05
CA GLY A 66 12.67 -19.01 18.13
C GLY A 66 11.63 -18.19 18.91
N ASP A 67 11.57 -16.87 18.69
CA ASP A 67 10.52 -16.04 19.26
C ASP A 67 9.16 -16.30 18.58
N ASP A 68 8.10 -16.34 19.38
CA ASP A 68 6.74 -16.44 18.89
C ASP A 68 6.35 -15.18 18.11
N LEU A 69 6.01 -15.35 16.83
CA LEU A 69 5.58 -14.28 15.94
C LEU A 69 4.29 -13.59 16.41
N ARG A 70 3.47 -14.26 17.23
CA ARG A 70 2.26 -13.67 17.82
C ARG A 70 2.58 -12.57 18.84
N ARG A 71 3.81 -12.54 19.34
CA ARG A 71 4.31 -11.56 20.31
C ARG A 71 5.00 -10.37 19.65
N VAL A 72 5.00 -10.29 18.31
CA VAL A 72 5.58 -9.17 17.57
C VAL A 72 4.83 -7.88 17.89
N HIS A 73 5.56 -6.88 18.36
CA HIS A 73 5.04 -5.55 18.62
C HIS A 73 5.14 -4.68 17.36
N TRP A 74 4.13 -4.76 16.49
CA TRP A 74 4.14 -4.09 15.17
C TRP A 74 4.39 -2.58 15.25
N ARG A 75 3.91 -1.90 16.30
CA ARG A 75 4.16 -0.46 16.47
C ARG A 75 5.65 -0.14 16.68
N SER A 76 6.39 -1.00 17.39
CA SER A 76 7.83 -0.83 17.57
C SER A 76 8.58 -1.29 16.33
N THR A 77 8.14 -2.38 15.69
CA THR A 77 8.67 -2.83 14.40
C THR A 77 8.59 -1.71 13.36
N ALA A 78 7.46 -1.02 13.26
CA ALA A 78 7.29 0.10 12.34
C ALA A 78 8.18 1.31 12.69
N ARG A 79 8.48 1.53 13.98
CA ARG A 79 9.32 2.66 14.43
C ARG A 79 10.81 2.41 14.22
N TYR A 80 11.27 1.18 14.42
CA TYR A 80 12.70 0.82 14.40
C TYR A 80 13.13 0.12 13.10
N GLY A 81 12.20 -0.36 12.28
CA GLY A 81 12.50 -1.02 11.00
C GLY A 81 12.91 -2.49 11.11
N GLU A 82 12.94 -3.05 12.32
CA GLU A 82 13.30 -4.44 12.60
C GLU A 82 12.20 -5.11 13.44
N LEU A 83 12.03 -6.43 13.34
CA LEU A 83 11.00 -7.14 14.12
C LEU A 83 11.28 -6.99 15.62
N MET A 84 10.31 -6.42 16.36
CA MET A 84 10.38 -6.22 17.80
C MET A 84 9.39 -7.15 18.50
N VAL A 85 9.75 -7.73 19.64
CA VAL A 85 8.93 -8.70 20.37
C VAL A 85 8.71 -8.24 21.82
N ARG A 86 7.48 -8.42 22.34
CA ARG A 86 7.17 -8.25 23.78
C ARG A 86 7.67 -9.51 24.51
N ARG A 87 8.46 -9.34 25.57
CA ARG A 87 8.88 -10.46 26.41
C ARG A 87 7.75 -10.76 27.41
N GLU A 88 7.53 -12.02 27.76
CA GLU A 88 6.89 -12.41 29.03
C GLU A 88 7.98 -13.04 29.90
N GLU A 89 7.73 -13.11 31.20
CA GLU A 89 8.61 -13.74 32.20
C GLU A 89 8.99 -15.19 31.84
#